data_AF-A0A924MCJ1-F1
#
_entry.id   AF-A0A924MCJ1-F1
#
_cell.length_a   1.000
_cell.length_b   1.000
_cell.length_c   1.000
_cell.angle_alpha   90.00
_cell.angle_beta   90.00
_cell.angle_gamma   90.00
#
_symmetry.space_group_name_H-M   'P 1'
#
loop_
_entity.id
_entity.type
_entity.pdbx_description
1 polymer ?
#
loop_
_entity_poly.entity_id
_entity_poly.type
_entity_poly.pdbx_seq_one_letter_code
_entity_poly.pdbx_strand_id
1 'polypeptide(L)'
;MAADRGAYICQSQSLNLFISQPTASKLTSMHFYAWKKGLKTGMYYLRTQAAAQAIKFSVQSQAVKEIDPVVQTVDAEVEDMNGQNCSMEDGCISCGS
;
A
#
# COMPACT_ATOMS: atom_id res chain seq x y z
N MET A 1 10.38 -1.53 12.82
CA MET A 1 10.75 -2.72 12.04
C MET A 1 11.95 -2.50 11.11
N ALA A 2 11.87 -1.61 10.10
CA ALA A 2 12.97 -1.42 9.14
C ALA A 2 14.27 -0.91 9.80
N ALA A 3 14.17 -0.06 10.81
CA ALA A 3 15.31 0.43 11.57
C ALA A 3 15.91 -0.65 12.49
N ASP A 4 15.07 -1.47 13.11
CA ASP A 4 15.48 -2.47 14.10
C ASP A 4 16.35 -3.57 13.44
N ARG A 5 15.98 -4.02 12.24
CA ARG A 5 16.80 -4.97 11.47
C ARG A 5 18.06 -4.35 10.86
N GLY A 6 18.12 -3.02 10.74
CA GLY A 6 19.23 -2.30 10.12
C GLY A 6 20.56 -2.48 10.86
N ALA A 7 20.53 -2.78 12.16
CA ALA A 7 21.72 -3.07 12.96
C ALA A 7 22.46 -4.36 12.53
N TYR A 8 21.74 -5.30 11.89
CA TYR A 8 22.28 -6.59 11.45
C TYR A 8 22.63 -6.62 9.96
N ILE A 9 22.51 -5.48 9.25
CA ILE A 9 22.73 -5.37 7.80
C ILE A 9 23.98 -4.53 7.53
N CYS A 10 25.01 -5.18 6.97
CA CYS A 10 26.30 -4.57 6.68
C CYS A 10 26.21 -3.44 5.64
N GLN A 11 25.48 -3.67 4.56
CA GLN A 11 25.28 -2.69 3.47
C GLN A 11 23.99 -1.92 3.69
N SER A 12 22.95 -2.15 2.90
CA SER A 12 21.63 -1.55 3.10
C SER A 12 20.55 -2.56 2.71
N GLN A 13 19.30 -2.15 2.82
CA GLN A 13 18.13 -2.94 2.45
C GLN A 13 17.27 -2.17 1.45
N SER A 14 16.61 -2.88 0.54
CA SER A 14 15.62 -2.26 -0.33
C SER A 14 14.41 -1.86 0.52
N LEU A 15 13.98 -0.59 0.42
CA LEU A 15 12.88 -0.05 1.23
C LEU A 15 11.85 0.62 0.33
N ASN A 16 10.85 -0.16 -0.08
CA ASN A 16 9.69 0.37 -0.82
C ASN A 16 8.71 1.00 0.16
N LEU A 17 8.27 2.23 -0.13
CA LEU A 17 7.27 2.95 0.63
C LEU A 17 5.97 3.02 -0.16
N PHE A 18 4.86 2.81 0.52
CA PHE A 18 3.52 2.76 -0.06
C PHE A 18 2.68 3.87 0.55
N ILE A 19 2.15 4.79 -0.27
CA ILE A 19 1.36 5.94 0.19
C ILE A 19 0.17 6.13 -0.73
N SER A 20 -1.05 6.04 -0.20
CA SER A 20 -2.27 6.22 -0.99
C SER A 20 -2.44 7.65 -1.52
N GLN A 21 -2.13 8.67 -0.70
CA GLN A 21 -2.21 10.09 -1.08
C GLN A 21 -0.90 10.80 -0.76
N PRO A 22 0.02 10.92 -1.74
CA PRO A 22 1.29 11.60 -1.54
C PRO A 22 1.07 13.12 -1.42
N THR A 23 1.61 13.71 -0.36
CA THR A 23 1.73 15.18 -0.23
C THR A 23 3.17 15.53 0.07
N ALA A 24 3.62 16.71 -0.35
CA ALA A 24 5.00 17.14 -0.13
C ALA A 24 5.38 17.12 1.37
N SER A 25 4.45 17.50 2.25
CA SER A 25 4.64 17.46 3.70
C SER A 25 4.82 16.03 4.23
N LYS A 26 4.01 15.07 3.77
CA LYS A 26 4.13 13.65 4.16
C LYS A 26 5.43 13.04 3.67
N LEU A 27 5.84 13.32 2.43
CA LEU A 27 7.11 12.82 1.88
C LEU A 27 8.31 13.39 2.64
N THR A 28 8.29 14.69 2.92
CA THR A 28 9.36 15.37 3.64
C THR A 28 9.50 14.82 5.07
N SER A 29 8.38 14.68 5.79
CA SER A 29 8.38 14.12 7.15
C SER A 29 8.84 12.66 7.18
N MET A 30 8.47 11.84 6.19
CA MET A 30 8.97 10.47 6.05
C MET A 30 10.47 10.40 5.80
N HIS A 31 11.01 11.25 4.91
CA HIS A 31 12.46 11.31 4.67
C HIS A 31 13.24 11.70 5.92
N PHE A 32 12.79 12.74 6.64
CA PHE A 32 13.42 13.16 7.88
C PHE A 32 13.28 12.11 8.98
N TYR A 33 12.17 11.38 9.04
CA TYR A 33 12.00 10.27 9.98
C TYR A 33 13.02 9.15 9.71
N ALA A 34 13.16 8.73 8.45
CA ALA A 34 14.12 7.69 8.07
C ALA A 34 15.57 8.10 8.39
N TRP A 35 15.93 9.35 8.11
CA TRP A 35 17.24 9.91 8.43
C TRP A 35 17.51 9.95 9.93
N LYS A 36 16.57 10.46 10.74
CA LYS A 36 16.69 10.48 12.21
C LYS A 36 16.82 9.09 12.82
N LYS A 37 16.23 8.07 12.18
CA LYS A 37 16.34 6.67 12.59
C LYS A 37 17.61 5.97 12.09
N GLY A 38 18.50 6.67 11.38
CA GLY A 38 19.77 6.12 10.91
C GLY A 38 19.62 5.09 9.79
N LEU A 39 18.50 5.10 9.05
CA LEU A 39 18.33 4.22 7.91
C LEU A 39 19.28 4.62 6.78
N LYS A 40 20.07 3.64 6.30
CA LYS A 40 21.02 3.84 5.20
C LYS A 40 20.31 4.11 3.87
N THR A 41 19.21 3.41 3.61
CA THR A 41 18.28 3.71 2.51
C THR A 41 16.99 4.27 3.09
N GLY A 42 16.72 5.55 2.82
CA GLY A 42 15.50 6.22 3.27
C GLY A 42 14.27 5.90 2.42
N MET A 43 14.46 5.62 1.13
CA MET A 43 13.41 5.23 0.19
C MET A 43 14.04 4.60 -1.05
N TYR A 44 13.47 3.51 -1.56
CA TYR A 44 13.85 2.91 -2.83
C TYR A 44 12.84 3.28 -3.93
N TYR A 45 11.61 2.76 -3.85
CA TYR A 45 10.48 3.23 -4.64
C TYR A 45 9.38 3.79 -3.74
N LEU A 46 8.73 4.86 -4.23
CA LEU A 46 7.44 5.30 -3.74
C LEU A 46 6.36 4.69 -4.63
N ARG A 47 5.47 3.89 -4.04
CA ARG A 47 4.31 3.34 -4.71
C ARG A 47 3.06 4.06 -4.23
N THR A 48 2.35 4.66 -5.17
CA THR A 48 1.11 5.39 -4.90
C THR A 48 -0.08 4.60 -5.43
N GLN A 49 -1.20 4.72 -4.73
CA GLN A 49 -2.47 4.19 -5.21
C GLN A 49 -3.20 5.28 -5.99
N ALA A 50 -3.83 4.91 -7.11
CA ALA A 50 -4.68 5.83 -7.83
C ALA A 50 -5.90 6.21 -6.97
N ALA A 51 -6.33 7.47 -7.05
CA ALA A 51 -7.48 7.98 -6.30
C ALA A 51 -8.80 7.25 -6.64
N ALA A 52 -8.90 6.70 -7.86
CA ALA A 52 -9.96 5.79 -8.26
C ALA A 52 -9.30 4.54 -8.86
N GLN A 53 -9.67 3.36 -8.34
CA GLN A 53 -9.30 2.11 -8.99
C GLN A 53 -10.22 1.90 -10.20
N ALA A 54 -9.65 1.59 -11.36
CA ALA A 54 -10.45 1.19 -12.50
C ALA A 54 -11.20 -0.11 -12.16
N ILE A 55 -12.51 -0.12 -12.43
CA ILE A 55 -13.34 -1.33 -12.29
C ILE A 55 -12.70 -2.41 -13.16
N LYS A 56 -12.20 -3.48 -12.53
CA LYS A 56 -11.59 -4.60 -13.25
C LYS A 56 -12.71 -5.37 -13.95
N PHE A 57 -12.89 -5.13 -15.25
CA PHE A 57 -13.83 -5.90 -16.06
C PHE A 57 -13.32 -7.34 -16.21
N SER A 58 -13.78 -8.23 -15.34
CA SER A 58 -13.61 -9.67 -15.53
C SER A 58 -14.63 -10.16 -16.57
N VAL A 59 -14.31 -11.25 -17.26
CA VAL A 59 -15.09 -11.84 -18.37
C VAL A 59 -16.48 -12.36 -17.92
N GLN A 60 -16.83 -12.25 -16.64
CA GLN A 60 -18.15 -12.58 -16.09
C GLN A 60 -19.02 -11.35 -15.76
N SER A 61 -18.65 -10.14 -16.19
CA SER A 61 -19.41 -8.91 -15.89
C SER A 61 -20.61 -8.65 -16.82
N GLN A 62 -20.83 -9.47 -17.85
CA GLN A 62 -21.99 -9.32 -18.76
C GLN A 62 -23.31 -9.85 -18.19
N ALA A 63 -23.32 -10.45 -17.00
CA ALA A 63 -24.52 -10.98 -16.35
C ALA A 63 -25.19 -10.02 -15.37
N VAL A 64 -24.74 -8.76 -15.26
CA VAL A 64 -25.40 -7.74 -14.43
C VAL A 64 -25.86 -6.60 -15.32
N LYS A 65 -27.03 -6.79 -15.93
CA LYS A 65 -27.82 -5.69 -16.49
C LYS A 65 -28.50 -4.94 -15.34
N GLU A 66 -28.40 -3.62 -15.42
CA GLU A 66 -29.26 -2.60 -14.80
C GLU A 66 -29.25 -2.49 -13.28
N ILE A 67 -28.46 -1.56 -12.73
CA ILE A 67 -28.85 -0.83 -11.52
C ILE A 67 -28.30 0.61 -11.57
N ASP A 68 -29.20 1.58 -11.51
CA ASP A 68 -28.98 3.03 -11.40
C ASP A 68 -28.09 3.43 -10.20
N PRO A 69 -27.46 4.64 -10.22
CA PRO A 69 -26.49 5.04 -9.21
C PRO A 69 -27.18 5.45 -7.89
N VAL A 70 -27.27 4.53 -6.94
CA VAL A 70 -27.60 4.84 -5.54
C VAL A 70 -26.32 4.82 -4.70
N VAL A 71 -25.95 6.02 -4.25
CA VAL A 71 -25.00 6.26 -3.17
C VAL A 71 -25.58 5.66 -1.89
N GLN A 72 -25.02 4.56 -1.37
CA GLN A 72 -25.17 4.21 0.05
C GLN A 72 -23.90 3.55 0.62
N THR A 73 -23.42 4.21 1.68
CA THR A 73 -22.65 3.65 2.79
C THR A 73 -23.32 2.39 3.33
N VAL A 74 -22.60 1.30 3.55
CA VAL A 74 -22.59 0.51 4.81
C VAL A 74 -21.62 -0.66 4.72
N ASP A 75 -21.03 -0.90 5.87
CA ASP A 75 -20.15 -2.00 6.28
C ASP A 75 -20.70 -3.37 5.90
N ALA A 76 -19.88 -4.22 5.27
CA ALA A 76 -20.15 -5.65 5.11
C ALA A 76 -18.84 -6.43 5.05
N GLU A 77 -18.70 -7.31 6.04
CA GLU A 77 -17.58 -8.19 6.32
C GLU A 77 -17.39 -9.18 5.16
N VAL A 78 -16.19 -9.25 4.59
CA VAL A 78 -15.84 -10.24 3.56
C VAL A 78 -14.89 -11.24 4.18
N GLU A 79 -15.37 -12.48 4.35
CA GLU A 79 -14.55 -13.60 4.82
C GLU A 79 -13.43 -13.96 3.84
N ASP A 80 -12.25 -14.18 4.43
CA ASP A 80 -10.93 -14.40 3.85
C ASP A 80 -10.84 -15.70 3.04
N MET A 81 -10.70 -15.57 1.71
CA MET A 81 -10.18 -16.63 0.85
C MET A 81 -8.65 -16.54 0.81
N ASN A 82 -8.05 -17.20 1.79
CA ASN A 82 -6.63 -17.25 2.11
C ASN A 82 -5.76 -17.84 0.99
N GLY A 83 -5.37 -16.98 0.05
CA GLY A 83 -4.07 -17.05 -0.59
C GLY A 83 -3.40 -15.70 -0.36
N GLN A 84 -2.21 -15.69 0.25
CA GLN A 84 -1.41 -14.49 0.54
C GLN A 84 -1.02 -13.74 -0.74
N ASN A 85 -2.01 -13.06 -1.32
CA ASN A 85 -1.87 -11.99 -2.27
C ASN A 85 -1.79 -10.70 -1.44
N CYS A 86 -0.72 -9.95 -1.60
CA CYS A 86 -0.58 -8.62 -1.01
C CYS A 86 -1.55 -7.64 -1.69
N SER A 87 -2.84 -7.76 -1.38
CA SER A 87 -3.85 -6.75 -1.69
C SER A 87 -3.52 -5.51 -0.87
N MET A 88 -3.40 -4.36 -1.53
CA MET A 88 -3.00 -3.09 -0.90
C MET A 88 -4.08 -2.48 0.03
N GLU A 89 -5.16 -3.23 0.26
CA GLU A 89 -6.34 -2.85 1.05
C GLU A 89 -6.05 -2.99 2.55
N ASP A 90 -5.31 -4.02 2.94
CA ASP A 90 -4.70 -4.15 4.27
C ASP A 90 -3.28 -3.57 4.23
N GLY A 91 -3.18 -2.29 4.59
CA GLY A 91 -1.95 -1.49 4.61
C GLY A 91 -0.70 -2.35 4.79
N CYS A 92 0.02 -2.53 3.68
CA CYS A 92 1.09 -3.50 3.48
C CYS A 92 2.16 -3.39 4.59
N ILE A 93 1.95 -4.13 5.69
CA ILE A 93 2.85 -4.16 6.85
C ILE A 93 3.97 -5.19 6.67
N SER A 94 3.92 -5.96 5.59
CA SER A 94 4.94 -6.92 5.23
C SER A 94 4.89 -7.21 3.73
N CYS A 95 5.95 -6.85 3.01
CA CYS A 95 6.56 -7.54 1.86
C CYS A 95 7.40 -6.53 1.06
N GLY A 96 8.72 -6.63 0.93
CA GLY A 96 9.70 -7.61 1.40
C GLY A 96 11.07 -6.92 1.38
N SER A 97 12.05 -7.56 2.02
CA SER A 97 13.46 -7.07 2.05
C SER A 97 14.11 -7.15 0.68
#